data_AF-A0A1V2M444-F1
#
_entry.id   AF-A0A1V2M444-F1
#
_cell.length_a   1.000
_cell.length_b   1.000
_cell.length_c   1.000
_cell.angle_alpha   90.00
_cell.angle_beta   90.00
_cell.angle_gamma   90.00
#
_symmetry.space_group_name_H-M   'P 1'
#
loop_
_entity.id
_entity.type
_entity.pdbx_description
1 polymer ?
#
loop_
_entity_poly.entity_id
_entity_poly.type
_entity_poly.pdbx_seq_one_letter_code
_entity_poly.pdbx_strand_id
1 'polypeptide(L)'
;MNKFFSTNLIWKLFSLIVAGLLWLFVINTQNPILPKKINNFPITIKGISQIEEKGYVILNQEELENITVDIDVIGGRLEVDELLKNEDDLISSTLDLTPFATFLNDQAEKVERAVVINTNVLIDEITVEGTAPKIVNVIFEKEASKTLPIEYEIIGDDDDDKNDPVIKTIVTQVKVTGAKSIIENLRKAVVEINLSKFNKDHMRQTLPINILDIDNNIVENIKESIKDVDVIIPIGKEKFVPVEPQFTGTLPNEYIQTNTILSPRQVKVVGDEEIINALQSVKLEPISLDNKIYSITQEVKILLPEGVEIVDKVDDSVIVTLEIQKEKTHEFIVDTSNIHFDVIGLKEGLTFDIMEKQITLNLSGTTEMLLEFNESRVNAIIDFSGLNAGEYSIPIELELKSNLRLTNPPLMIDVSLKPIPLKETAQKINNNN
;
A
#
# COMPACT_ATOMS: atom_id res chain seq x y z
N MET A 1 3.34 4.28 -91.20
CA MET A 1 2.58 4.28 -89.95
C MET A 1 1.27 5.12 -89.99
N ASN A 2 0.66 5.40 -91.17
CA ASN A 2 -0.54 6.28 -91.26
C ASN A 2 -1.84 5.58 -91.73
N LYS A 3 -1.92 4.24 -91.70
CA LYS A 3 -3.17 3.49 -92.01
C LYS A 3 -3.96 3.05 -90.77
N PHE A 4 -3.46 3.31 -89.56
CA PHE A 4 -4.19 2.96 -88.34
C PHE A 4 -5.27 4.00 -87.98
N PHE A 5 -5.09 5.25 -88.42
CA PHE A 5 -5.99 6.37 -88.13
C PHE A 5 -6.96 6.74 -89.27
N SER A 6 -6.86 6.16 -90.47
CA SER A 6 -7.64 6.63 -91.64
C SER A 6 -8.79 5.73 -92.11
N THR A 7 -8.98 4.55 -91.51
CA THR A 7 -10.15 3.70 -91.77
C THR A 7 -10.86 3.34 -90.47
N ASN A 8 -12.19 3.41 -90.50
CA ASN A 8 -13.10 3.19 -89.37
C ASN A 8 -13.00 4.20 -88.23
N LEU A 9 -12.57 5.45 -88.50
CA LEU A 9 -12.46 6.51 -87.50
C LEU A 9 -13.80 6.76 -86.77
N ILE A 10 -14.92 6.75 -87.51
CA ILE A 10 -16.28 6.89 -86.97
C ILE A 10 -16.63 5.78 -85.97
N TRP A 11 -16.34 4.52 -86.31
CA TRP A 11 -16.62 3.37 -85.43
C TRP A 11 -15.70 3.35 -84.20
N LYS A 12 -14.45 3.80 -84.33
CA LYS A 12 -13.52 3.92 -83.20
C LYS A 12 -13.95 5.03 -82.24
N LEU A 13 -14.37 6.18 -82.77
CA LEU A 13 -14.88 7.29 -81.97
C LEU A 13 -16.19 6.91 -81.27
N PHE A 14 -17.08 6.22 -81.98
CA PHE A 14 -18.32 5.69 -81.41
C PHE A 14 -18.06 4.67 -80.28
N SER A 15 -17.13 3.73 -80.48
CA SER A 15 -16.72 2.77 -79.45
C SER A 15 -16.12 3.46 -78.22
N LEU A 16 -15.29 4.49 -78.41
CA LEU A 16 -14.73 5.29 -77.31
C LEU A 16 -15.83 6.02 -76.53
N ILE A 17 -16.83 6.60 -77.22
CA ILE A 17 -17.97 7.26 -76.59
C ILE A 17 -18.80 6.25 -75.80
N VAL A 18 -19.12 5.09 -76.38
CA VAL A 18 -19.88 4.03 -75.71
C VAL A 18 -19.11 3.48 -74.50
N ALA A 19 -17.79 3.28 -74.63
CA ALA A 19 -16.94 2.88 -73.51
C ALA A 19 -16.91 3.94 -72.40
N GLY A 20 -16.85 5.23 -72.76
CA GLY A 20 -16.93 6.34 -71.79
C GLY A 20 -18.29 6.41 -71.09
N LEU A 21 -19.39 6.24 -71.83
CA LEU A 21 -20.74 6.19 -71.28
C LEU A 21 -20.97 4.97 -70.38
N LEU A 22 -20.44 3.80 -70.77
CA LEU A 22 -20.50 2.59 -69.95
C LEU A 22 -19.62 2.71 -68.71
N TRP A 23 -18.44 3.31 -68.81
CA TRP A 23 -17.59 3.59 -67.65
C TRP A 23 -18.27 4.55 -66.67
N LEU A 24 -18.89 5.62 -67.18
CA LEU A 24 -19.67 6.57 -66.38
C LEU A 24 -20.92 5.91 -65.75
N PHE A 25 -21.62 5.06 -66.50
CA PHE A 25 -22.75 4.29 -65.98
C PHE A 25 -22.31 3.31 -64.89
N VAL A 26 -21.24 2.55 -65.10
CA VAL A 26 -20.71 1.57 -64.13
C VAL A 26 -20.24 2.28 -62.85
N ILE A 27 -19.49 3.38 -62.95
CA ILE A 27 -18.97 4.07 -61.76
C ILE A 27 -20.10 4.69 -60.92
N ASN A 28 -21.15 5.21 -61.57
CA ASN A 28 -22.32 5.76 -60.87
C ASN A 28 -23.24 4.66 -60.29
N THR A 29 -23.29 3.48 -60.93
CA THR A 29 -24.13 2.36 -60.46
C THR A 29 -23.45 1.51 -59.38
N GLN A 30 -22.11 1.43 -59.35
CA GLN A 30 -21.38 0.56 -58.42
C GLN A 30 -21.09 1.19 -57.05
N ASN A 31 -20.86 2.51 -56.97
CA ASN A 31 -20.62 3.21 -55.70
C ASN A 31 -21.37 4.56 -55.64
N PRO A 32 -22.70 4.55 -55.43
CA PRO A 32 -23.48 5.79 -55.35
C PRO A 32 -23.08 6.62 -54.13
N ILE A 33 -23.18 7.95 -54.24
CA ILE A 33 -23.04 8.87 -53.11
C ILE A 33 -24.32 8.78 -52.28
N LEU A 34 -24.20 8.39 -51.02
CA LEU A 34 -25.32 8.16 -50.11
C LEU A 34 -25.20 9.08 -48.87
N PRO A 35 -26.27 9.78 -48.49
CA PRO A 35 -26.34 10.40 -47.18
C PRO A 35 -26.53 9.31 -46.13
N LYS A 36 -25.79 9.41 -45.03
CA LYS A 36 -25.90 8.53 -43.88
C LYS A 36 -25.91 9.34 -42.60
N LYS A 37 -26.83 8.98 -41.71
CA LYS A 37 -26.91 9.53 -40.36
C LYS A 37 -26.38 8.52 -39.34
N ILE A 38 -25.48 8.98 -38.49
CA ILE A 38 -24.96 8.28 -37.30
C ILE A 38 -25.58 8.98 -36.10
N ASN A 39 -26.24 8.24 -35.21
CA ASN A 39 -26.95 8.84 -34.08
C ASN A 39 -26.24 8.51 -32.78
N ASN A 40 -26.40 9.40 -31.79
CA ASN A 40 -25.90 9.21 -30.42
C ASN A 40 -24.39 8.93 -30.34
N PHE A 41 -23.58 9.59 -31.17
CA PHE A 41 -22.13 9.44 -31.13
C PHE A 41 -21.56 10.20 -29.91
N PRO A 42 -20.77 9.57 -29.03
CA PRO A 42 -20.24 10.23 -27.84
C PRO A 42 -19.20 11.30 -28.21
N ILE A 43 -19.05 12.31 -27.35
CA ILE A 43 -18.03 13.34 -27.53
C ILE A 43 -16.87 13.16 -26.55
N THR A 44 -15.68 13.59 -26.94
CA THR A 44 -14.51 13.68 -26.04
C THR A 44 -14.26 15.13 -25.67
N ILE A 45 -14.16 15.42 -24.37
CA ILE A 45 -13.83 16.75 -23.87
C ILE A 45 -12.31 16.88 -23.72
N LYS A 46 -11.72 17.95 -24.28
CA LYS A 46 -10.30 18.29 -24.12
C LYS A 46 -10.16 19.62 -23.41
N GLY A 47 -9.05 19.83 -22.72
CA GLY A 47 -8.73 21.11 -22.10
C GLY A 47 -9.08 21.23 -20.61
N ILE A 48 -9.66 20.19 -19.98
CA ILE A 48 -10.12 20.25 -18.57
C ILE A 48 -8.97 20.63 -17.64
N SER A 49 -7.81 19.97 -17.72
CA SER A 49 -6.65 20.28 -16.87
C SER A 49 -6.18 21.73 -17.01
N GLN A 50 -6.25 22.30 -18.21
CA GLN A 50 -5.88 23.69 -18.47
C GLN A 50 -6.87 24.69 -17.86
N ILE A 51 -8.15 24.31 -17.72
CA ILE A 51 -9.14 25.10 -16.97
C ILE A 51 -8.84 25.02 -15.47
N GLU A 52 -8.55 23.83 -14.94
CA GLU A 52 -8.22 23.60 -13.54
C GLU A 52 -6.94 24.32 -13.11
N GLU A 53 -5.90 24.34 -13.95
CA GLU A 53 -4.67 25.11 -13.72
C GLU A 53 -4.91 26.63 -13.57
N LYS A 54 -6.03 27.13 -14.09
CA LYS A 54 -6.45 28.53 -13.93
C LYS A 54 -7.30 28.75 -12.67
N GLY A 55 -7.55 27.72 -11.87
CA GLY A 55 -8.41 27.80 -10.68
C GLY A 55 -9.90 27.86 -11.04
N TYR A 56 -10.30 27.28 -12.17
CA TYR A 56 -11.70 27.18 -12.60
C TYR A 56 -12.09 25.71 -12.75
N VAL A 57 -13.38 25.45 -12.67
CA VAL A 57 -14.03 24.16 -12.97
C VAL A 57 -15.20 24.38 -13.92
N ILE A 58 -15.74 23.29 -14.47
CA ILE A 58 -16.88 23.33 -15.37
C ILE A 58 -18.13 22.96 -14.58
N LEU A 59 -19.06 23.91 -14.43
CA LEU A 59 -20.26 23.73 -13.60
C LEU A 59 -21.20 22.65 -14.16
N ASN A 60 -21.35 22.59 -15.49
CA ASN A 60 -22.21 21.64 -16.18
C ASN A 60 -21.42 20.46 -16.79
N GLN A 61 -20.33 20.03 -16.15
CA GLN A 61 -19.44 18.99 -16.70
C GLN A 61 -20.18 17.68 -16.97
N GLU A 62 -20.99 17.19 -16.03
CA GLU A 62 -21.73 15.94 -16.18
C GLU A 62 -22.72 15.99 -17.36
N GLU A 63 -23.38 17.13 -17.56
CA GLU A 63 -24.24 17.35 -18.73
C GLU A 63 -23.41 17.20 -20.00
N LEU A 64 -22.23 17.82 -20.06
CA LEU A 64 -21.34 17.76 -21.23
C LEU A 64 -20.76 16.36 -21.48
N GLU A 65 -20.44 15.59 -20.43
CA GLU A 65 -19.94 14.22 -20.54
C GLU A 65 -21.00 13.25 -21.08
N ASN A 66 -22.28 13.51 -20.78
CA ASN A 66 -23.40 12.72 -21.27
C ASN A 66 -23.97 13.20 -22.62
N ILE A 67 -23.43 14.27 -23.21
CA ILE A 67 -23.85 14.73 -24.54
C ILE A 67 -23.40 13.75 -25.61
N THR A 68 -24.35 13.41 -26.47
CA THR A 68 -24.09 12.71 -27.73
C THR A 68 -24.47 13.59 -28.91
N VAL A 69 -23.80 13.39 -30.05
CA VAL A 69 -24.07 14.10 -31.30
C VAL A 69 -24.58 13.18 -32.38
N ASP A 70 -25.53 13.68 -33.15
CA ASP A 70 -25.93 13.11 -34.42
C ASP A 70 -25.03 13.68 -35.53
N ILE A 71 -24.50 12.81 -36.38
CA ILE A 71 -23.56 13.17 -37.45
C ILE A 71 -24.18 12.77 -38.79
N ASP A 72 -24.37 13.76 -39.66
CA ASP A 72 -24.81 13.57 -41.04
C ASP A 72 -23.58 13.59 -41.95
N VAL A 73 -23.31 12.46 -42.60
CA VAL A 73 -22.20 12.30 -43.54
C VAL A 73 -22.71 11.99 -44.95
N ILE A 74 -21.95 12.44 -45.95
CA ILE A 74 -22.15 12.12 -47.36
C ILE A 74 -20.86 11.51 -47.90
N GLY A 75 -20.95 10.32 -48.50
CA GLY A 75 -19.81 9.64 -49.10
C GLY A 75 -20.27 8.54 -50.06
N GLY A 76 -19.31 7.93 -50.75
CA GLY A 76 -19.58 6.70 -51.51
C GLY A 76 -20.04 5.58 -50.57
N ARG A 77 -20.90 4.69 -51.06
CA ARG A 77 -21.44 3.55 -50.30
C ARG A 77 -20.35 2.72 -49.63
N LEU A 78 -19.25 2.40 -50.33
CA LEU A 78 -18.18 1.55 -49.79
C LEU A 78 -17.47 2.22 -48.62
N GLU A 79 -17.19 3.51 -48.74
CA GLU A 79 -16.52 4.34 -47.73
C GLU A 79 -17.43 4.53 -46.52
N VAL A 80 -18.73 4.78 -46.73
CA VAL A 80 -19.73 4.83 -45.66
C VAL A 80 -19.84 3.48 -44.95
N ASP A 81 -19.85 2.36 -45.67
CA ASP A 81 -19.89 1.03 -45.08
C ASP A 81 -18.62 0.70 -44.28
N GLU A 82 -17.46 1.26 -44.66
CA GLU A 82 -16.20 1.17 -43.90
C GLU A 82 -16.23 2.02 -42.64
N LEU A 83 -16.73 3.26 -42.75
CA LEU A 83 -16.93 4.18 -41.63
C LEU A 83 -17.78 3.54 -40.54
N LEU A 84 -18.92 2.95 -40.91
CA LEU A 84 -19.87 2.32 -39.98
C LEU A 84 -19.34 1.03 -39.32
N LYS A 85 -18.30 0.41 -39.87
CA LYS A 85 -17.68 -0.77 -39.24
C LYS A 85 -16.61 -0.40 -38.23
N ASN A 86 -16.02 0.79 -38.37
CA ASN A 86 -14.89 1.25 -37.56
C ASN A 86 -15.15 2.68 -37.05
N GLU A 87 -16.38 2.93 -36.59
CA GLU A 87 -16.87 4.26 -36.22
C GLU A 87 -15.98 4.92 -35.15
N ASP A 88 -15.60 4.15 -34.13
CA ASP A 88 -14.80 4.61 -32.99
C ASP A 88 -13.36 5.00 -33.36
N ASP A 89 -12.80 4.41 -34.42
CA ASP A 89 -11.43 4.67 -34.88
C ASP A 89 -11.38 5.77 -35.95
N LEU A 90 -12.46 5.92 -36.74
CA LEU A 90 -12.48 6.78 -37.92
C LEU A 90 -13.23 8.10 -37.70
N ILE A 91 -14.04 8.20 -36.64
CA ILE A 91 -14.76 9.41 -36.27
C ILE A 91 -14.22 9.94 -34.96
N SER A 92 -13.94 11.23 -34.90
CA SER A 92 -13.63 11.93 -33.66
C SER A 92 -14.51 13.15 -33.50
N SER A 93 -15.33 13.19 -32.46
CA SER A 93 -16.13 14.35 -32.08
C SER A 93 -15.57 14.93 -30.78
N THR A 94 -15.00 16.13 -30.86
CA THR A 94 -14.26 16.74 -29.74
C THR A 94 -14.85 18.09 -29.35
N LEU A 95 -15.07 18.27 -28.04
CA LEU A 95 -15.31 19.57 -27.42
C LEU A 95 -13.98 20.08 -26.84
N ASP A 96 -13.33 21.00 -27.57
CA ASP A 96 -12.01 21.53 -27.15
C ASP A 96 -12.15 22.82 -26.33
N LEU A 97 -11.87 22.71 -25.03
CA LEU A 97 -11.92 23.80 -24.07
C LEU A 97 -10.56 24.51 -23.93
N THR A 98 -9.49 23.99 -24.52
CA THR A 98 -8.12 24.51 -24.38
C THR A 98 -8.00 26.00 -24.72
N PRO A 99 -8.60 26.52 -25.81
CA PRO A 99 -8.52 27.94 -26.13
C PRO A 99 -9.15 28.83 -25.05
N PHE A 100 -10.16 28.31 -24.34
CA PHE A 100 -10.92 29.07 -23.36
C PHE A 100 -10.13 29.34 -22.07
N ALA A 101 -9.16 28.50 -21.74
CA ALA A 101 -8.25 28.68 -20.61
C ALA A 101 -7.49 30.02 -20.66
N THR A 102 -7.25 30.56 -21.85
CA THR A 102 -6.53 31.83 -22.04
C THR A 102 -7.35 33.07 -21.68
N PHE A 103 -8.68 32.96 -21.70
CA PHE A 103 -9.60 34.07 -21.40
C PHE A 103 -10.11 34.05 -19.96
N LEU A 104 -9.86 32.96 -19.23
CA LEU A 104 -10.13 32.87 -17.81
C LEU A 104 -9.07 33.69 -17.06
N ASN A 105 -9.51 34.85 -16.58
CA ASN A 105 -8.74 35.75 -15.75
C ASN A 105 -9.47 35.88 -14.41
N ASP A 106 -8.73 36.10 -13.32
CA ASP A 106 -9.26 36.10 -11.95
C ASP A 106 -10.33 37.18 -11.66
N GLN A 107 -10.83 37.90 -12.66
CA GLN A 107 -11.81 38.97 -12.52
C GLN A 107 -13.27 38.48 -12.49
N ALA A 108 -13.60 37.42 -13.23
CA ALA A 108 -14.96 36.90 -13.32
C ALA A 108 -15.12 35.62 -12.48
N GLU A 109 -16.14 35.57 -11.62
CA GLU A 109 -16.43 34.35 -10.84
C GLU A 109 -17.06 33.25 -11.69
N LYS A 110 -17.89 33.63 -12.66
CA LYS A 110 -18.59 32.73 -13.57
C LYS A 110 -18.56 33.27 -15.00
N VAL A 111 -18.27 32.41 -15.97
CA VAL A 111 -18.14 32.74 -17.40
C VAL A 111 -18.83 31.67 -18.24
N GLU A 112 -19.83 32.07 -19.03
CA GLU A 112 -20.54 31.15 -19.94
C GLU A 112 -20.06 31.35 -21.39
N ARG A 113 -19.86 30.24 -22.12
CA ARG A 113 -19.41 30.26 -23.51
C ARG A 113 -20.13 29.21 -24.32
N ALA A 114 -20.58 29.62 -25.50
CA ALA A 114 -21.01 28.72 -26.55
C ALA A 114 -19.77 28.13 -27.23
N VAL A 115 -19.57 26.82 -27.12
CA VAL A 115 -18.42 26.09 -27.66
C VAL A 115 -18.88 25.17 -28.78
N VAL A 116 -18.12 25.17 -29.88
CA VAL A 116 -18.41 24.34 -31.05
C VAL A 116 -17.86 22.93 -30.83
N ILE A 117 -18.67 21.92 -31.10
CA ILE A 117 -18.22 20.53 -31.20
C ILE A 117 -17.62 20.33 -32.58
N ASN A 118 -16.37 19.89 -32.63
CA ASN A 118 -15.66 19.61 -33.88
C ASN A 118 -15.69 18.11 -34.16
N THR A 119 -16.36 17.73 -35.24
CA THR A 119 -16.38 16.35 -35.73
C THR A 119 -15.45 16.23 -36.93
N ASN A 120 -14.52 15.28 -36.85
CA ASN A 120 -13.61 14.94 -37.93
C ASN A 120 -13.75 13.46 -38.32
N VAL A 121 -13.75 13.20 -39.62
CA VAL A 121 -13.81 11.85 -40.20
C VAL A 121 -12.49 11.62 -40.94
N LEU A 122 -11.84 10.49 -40.70
CA LEU A 122 -10.50 10.18 -41.24
C LEU A 122 -10.51 9.60 -42.66
N ILE A 123 -11.69 9.44 -43.27
CA ILE A 123 -11.84 9.01 -44.67
C ILE A 123 -12.02 10.27 -45.54
N ASP A 124 -11.06 10.55 -46.41
CA ASP A 124 -11.00 11.76 -47.25
C ASP A 124 -12.23 11.92 -48.17
N GLU A 125 -12.81 10.82 -48.65
CA GLU A 125 -13.97 10.80 -49.53
C GLU A 125 -15.33 10.98 -48.82
N ILE A 126 -15.33 11.09 -47.49
CA ILE A 126 -16.53 11.33 -46.70
C ILE A 126 -16.55 12.78 -46.22
N THR A 127 -17.65 13.47 -46.49
CA THR A 127 -17.90 14.84 -46.03
C THR A 127 -18.90 14.83 -44.88
N VAL A 128 -18.60 15.57 -43.81
CA VAL A 128 -19.57 15.85 -42.73
C VAL A 128 -20.41 17.05 -43.15
N GLU A 129 -21.70 16.83 -43.40
CA GLU A 129 -22.65 17.90 -43.75
C GLU A 129 -23.23 18.57 -42.51
N GLY A 130 -23.43 17.81 -41.44
CA GLY A 130 -24.14 18.26 -40.26
C GLY A 130 -23.71 17.55 -38.98
N THR A 131 -23.76 18.29 -37.87
CA THR A 131 -23.59 17.77 -36.51
C THR A 131 -24.62 18.42 -35.63
N ALA A 132 -25.38 17.63 -34.87
CA ALA A 132 -26.45 18.12 -33.99
C ALA A 132 -26.35 17.47 -32.60
N PRO A 133 -26.18 18.25 -31.51
CA PRO A 133 -25.95 19.69 -31.47
C PRO A 133 -24.56 20.08 -32.01
N LYS A 134 -24.47 21.22 -32.72
CA LYS A 134 -23.18 21.78 -33.17
C LYS A 134 -22.49 22.64 -32.11
N ILE A 135 -23.29 23.22 -31.21
CA ILE A 135 -22.85 24.19 -30.22
C ILE A 135 -23.45 23.77 -28.89
N VAL A 136 -22.63 23.76 -27.84
CA VAL A 136 -23.03 23.49 -26.47
C VAL A 136 -22.63 24.66 -25.57
N ASN A 137 -23.43 24.93 -24.54
CA ASN A 137 -23.07 25.95 -23.57
C ASN A 137 -22.14 25.33 -22.52
N VAL A 138 -21.01 25.96 -22.27
CA VAL A 138 -20.05 25.56 -21.24
C VAL A 138 -19.95 26.66 -20.21
N ILE A 139 -20.15 26.28 -18.96
CA ILE A 139 -20.16 27.21 -17.83
C ILE A 139 -18.89 27.01 -17.02
N PHE A 140 -17.96 27.96 -17.12
CA PHE A 140 -16.75 28.00 -16.31
C PHE A 140 -17.02 28.78 -15.02
N GLU A 141 -16.61 28.24 -13.89
CA GLU A 141 -16.76 28.89 -12.59
C GLU A 141 -15.49 28.73 -11.76
N LYS A 142 -15.17 29.72 -10.92
CA LYS A 142 -14.02 29.61 -10.02
C LYS A 142 -14.16 28.39 -9.12
N GLU A 143 -13.04 27.70 -8.93
CA GLU A 143 -12.91 26.63 -7.97
C GLU A 143 -12.88 27.22 -6.56
N ALA A 144 -13.62 26.61 -5.65
CA ALA A 144 -13.57 26.90 -4.22
C ALA A 144 -13.38 25.59 -3.44
N SER A 145 -12.88 25.71 -2.21
CA SER A 145 -12.83 24.59 -1.26
C SER A 145 -13.50 24.95 0.05
N LYS A 146 -14.16 23.97 0.67
CA LYS A 146 -14.76 24.08 2.00
C LYS A 146 -14.43 22.83 2.81
N THR A 147 -14.17 22.99 4.10
CA THR A 147 -14.02 21.86 5.02
C THR A 147 -15.32 21.69 5.77
N LEU A 148 -15.91 20.50 5.70
CA LEU A 148 -17.17 20.17 6.35
C LEU A 148 -16.90 19.18 7.49
N PRO A 149 -17.51 19.36 8.68
CA PRO A 149 -17.52 18.31 9.68
C PRO A 149 -18.35 17.12 9.17
N ILE A 150 -17.95 15.92 9.55
CA ILE A 150 -18.70 14.70 9.27
C ILE A 150 -19.63 14.42 10.45
N GLU A 151 -20.93 14.36 10.18
CA GLU A 151 -21.96 13.95 11.13
C GLU A 151 -22.30 12.47 10.89
N TYR A 152 -22.38 11.70 11.97
CA TYR A 152 -22.75 10.29 11.93
C TYR A 152 -24.21 10.13 12.33
N GLU A 153 -25.04 9.66 11.40
CA GLU A 153 -26.47 9.48 11.61
C GLU A 153 -26.80 7.99 11.67
N ILE A 154 -27.42 7.55 12.76
CA ILE A 154 -27.84 6.16 12.95
C ILE A 154 -29.19 5.96 12.28
N ILE A 155 -29.31 4.92 11.45
CA ILE A 155 -30.54 4.55 10.74
C ILE A 155 -31.01 3.16 11.19
N GLY A 156 -32.27 3.06 11.59
CA GLY A 156 -32.92 1.79 11.97
C GLY A 156 -33.59 1.88 13.35
N ASP A 157 -34.39 0.87 13.69
CA ASP A 157 -35.00 0.75 15.02
C ASP A 157 -33.93 0.31 16.02
N ASP A 158 -33.73 1.12 17.07
CA ASP A 158 -32.99 0.74 18.26
C ASP A 158 -33.74 -0.40 18.92
N ASP A 159 -33.23 -1.64 18.80
CA ASP A 159 -33.53 -2.63 19.83
C ASP A 159 -32.94 -2.05 21.13
N ASP A 160 -33.82 -1.61 22.03
CA ASP A 160 -33.66 -0.93 23.33
C ASP A 160 -32.55 -1.49 24.26
N ASP A 161 -31.86 -2.58 23.88
CA ASP A 161 -30.79 -3.25 24.62
C ASP A 161 -29.38 -3.00 24.05
N LYS A 162 -29.25 -2.25 22.95
CA LYS A 162 -27.93 -1.83 22.45
C LYS A 162 -27.54 -0.51 23.11
N ASN A 163 -26.68 -0.60 24.14
CA ASN A 163 -25.89 0.53 24.63
C ASN A 163 -25.48 1.44 23.47
N ASP A 164 -25.62 2.76 23.61
CA ASP A 164 -25.18 3.77 22.64
C ASP A 164 -23.91 3.30 21.93
N PRO A 165 -23.98 2.92 20.65
CA PRO A 165 -22.83 2.34 19.98
C PRO A 165 -21.70 3.36 20.00
N VAL A 166 -20.56 2.98 20.57
CA VAL A 166 -19.37 3.83 20.56
C VAL A 166 -18.82 3.81 19.14
N ILE A 167 -19.30 4.74 18.31
CA ILE A 167 -18.81 4.93 16.95
C ILE A 167 -17.37 5.42 17.06
N LYS A 168 -16.42 4.61 16.60
CA LYS A 168 -15.05 5.04 16.49
C LYS A 168 -14.69 5.30 15.04
N THR A 169 -14.37 6.56 14.76
CA THR A 169 -13.87 7.02 13.47
C THR A 169 -12.62 7.88 13.67
N ILE A 170 -11.75 7.90 12.67
CA ILE A 170 -10.53 8.74 12.67
C ILE A 170 -10.77 10.07 11.93
N VAL A 171 -11.70 10.07 10.98
CA VAL A 171 -11.93 11.20 10.09
C VAL A 171 -13.12 11.99 10.61
N THR A 172 -12.87 13.20 11.10
CA THR A 172 -13.90 14.07 11.67
C THR A 172 -14.37 15.16 10.71
N GLN A 173 -13.67 15.31 9.58
CA GLN A 173 -13.93 16.35 8.59
C GLN A 173 -13.50 15.89 7.20
N VAL A 174 -14.16 16.43 6.18
CA VAL A 174 -13.84 16.22 4.76
C VAL A 174 -13.62 17.56 4.10
N LYS A 175 -12.57 17.68 3.27
CA LYS A 175 -12.36 18.83 2.41
C LYS A 175 -13.01 18.54 1.06
N VAL A 176 -13.92 19.43 0.65
CA VAL A 176 -14.61 19.37 -0.63
C VAL A 176 -14.16 20.53 -1.51
N THR A 177 -14.01 20.27 -2.81
CA THR A 177 -13.55 21.23 -3.81
C THR A 177 -14.41 21.13 -5.07
N GLY A 178 -14.78 22.27 -5.65
CA GLY A 178 -15.67 22.31 -6.81
C GLY A 178 -16.08 23.72 -7.17
N ALA A 179 -17.15 23.86 -7.95
CA ALA A 179 -17.64 25.16 -8.41
C ALA A 179 -18.08 26.01 -7.20
N LYS A 180 -17.67 27.27 -7.17
CA LYS A 180 -17.90 28.16 -6.02
C LYS A 180 -19.37 28.20 -5.58
N SER A 181 -20.31 28.34 -6.51
CA SER A 181 -21.76 28.34 -6.25
C SER A 181 -22.26 27.05 -5.58
N ILE A 182 -21.70 25.89 -5.95
CA ILE A 182 -22.02 24.61 -5.31
C ILE A 182 -21.43 24.58 -3.89
N ILE A 183 -20.14 24.90 -3.76
CA ILE A 183 -19.38 24.82 -2.51
C ILE A 183 -19.94 25.76 -1.42
N GLU A 184 -20.38 26.95 -1.80
CA GLU A 184 -21.00 27.90 -0.87
C GLU A 184 -22.33 27.39 -0.31
N ASN A 185 -23.10 26.66 -1.12
CA ASN A 185 -24.39 26.07 -0.75
C ASN A 185 -24.29 24.75 0.03
N LEU A 186 -23.09 24.22 0.26
CA LEU A 186 -22.91 23.01 1.06
C LEU A 186 -23.14 23.29 2.54
N ARG A 187 -23.79 22.36 3.25
CA ARG A 187 -24.09 22.50 4.67
C ARG A 187 -23.28 21.55 5.53
N LYS A 188 -23.36 20.25 5.27
CA LYS A 188 -22.73 19.20 6.10
C LYS A 188 -22.38 17.96 5.31
N ALA A 189 -21.46 17.16 5.84
CA ALA A 189 -21.17 15.81 5.37
C ALA A 189 -21.83 14.82 6.34
N VAL A 190 -22.50 13.79 5.82
CA VAL A 190 -23.24 12.81 6.62
C VAL A 190 -22.78 11.40 6.27
N VAL A 191 -22.60 10.58 7.28
CA VAL A 191 -22.37 9.14 7.13
C VAL A 191 -23.52 8.41 7.81
N GLU A 192 -24.25 7.64 7.01
CA GLU A 192 -25.43 6.89 7.44
C GLU A 192 -25.02 5.49 7.95
N ILE A 193 -25.23 5.25 9.25
CA ILE A 193 -24.84 4.01 9.93
C ILE A 193 -26.09 3.17 10.20
N ASN A 194 -26.25 2.08 9.46
CA ASN A 194 -27.30 1.10 9.72
C ASN A 194 -26.83 0.02 10.71
N LEU A 195 -27.23 0.14 11.99
CA LEU A 195 -26.83 -0.77 13.06
C LEU A 195 -27.25 -2.22 12.84
N SER A 196 -28.27 -2.48 12.02
CA SER A 196 -28.71 -3.85 11.70
C SER A 196 -27.68 -4.62 10.88
N LYS A 197 -26.74 -3.92 10.23
CA LYS A 197 -25.66 -4.54 9.48
C LYS A 197 -24.44 -4.89 10.34
N PHE A 198 -24.40 -4.47 11.60
CA PHE A 198 -23.29 -4.73 12.51
C PHE A 198 -23.64 -5.86 13.49
N ASN A 199 -22.70 -6.78 13.69
CA ASN A 199 -22.82 -7.89 14.64
C ASN A 199 -21.43 -8.30 15.13
N LYS A 200 -21.36 -9.33 15.99
CA LYS A 200 -20.11 -9.79 16.59
C LYS A 200 -19.05 -10.23 15.57
N ASP A 201 -19.47 -10.72 14.41
CA ASP A 201 -18.58 -11.16 13.34
C ASP A 201 -18.24 -10.03 12.35
N HIS A 202 -19.02 -8.94 12.37
CA HIS A 202 -18.92 -7.82 11.43
C HIS A 202 -19.02 -6.48 12.17
N MET A 203 -17.97 -6.11 12.89
CA MET A 203 -17.93 -4.87 13.68
C MET A 203 -17.39 -3.66 12.91
N ARG A 204 -16.77 -3.88 11.73
CA ARG A 204 -16.17 -2.84 10.90
C ARG A 204 -16.84 -2.78 9.53
N GLN A 205 -17.15 -1.57 9.05
CA GLN A 205 -17.63 -1.33 7.68
C GLN A 205 -17.06 -0.03 7.11
N THR A 206 -16.79 -0.04 5.81
CA THR A 206 -16.48 1.15 5.02
C THR A 206 -17.78 1.73 4.48
N LEU A 207 -18.10 2.97 4.85
CA LEU A 207 -19.34 3.66 4.49
C LEU A 207 -19.05 4.94 3.71
N PRO A 208 -19.86 5.27 2.69
CA PRO A 208 -19.67 6.49 1.91
C PRO A 208 -20.03 7.74 2.73
N ILE A 209 -19.37 8.84 2.40
CA ILE A 209 -19.66 10.17 2.93
C ILE A 209 -20.61 10.87 1.96
N ASN A 210 -21.80 11.21 2.42
CA ASN A 210 -22.78 11.95 1.63
C ASN A 210 -22.64 13.45 1.91
N ILE A 211 -22.35 14.25 0.89
CA ILE A 211 -22.27 15.70 1.02
C ILE A 211 -23.64 16.32 0.76
N LEU A 212 -24.17 17.07 1.72
CA LEU A 212 -25.51 17.65 1.66
C LEU A 212 -25.46 19.17 1.51
N ASP A 213 -26.33 19.71 0.65
CA ASP A 213 -26.59 21.15 0.54
C ASP A 213 -27.48 21.70 1.68
N ILE A 214 -27.79 22.99 1.63
CA ILE A 214 -28.68 23.68 2.57
C ILE A 214 -30.10 23.10 2.56
N ASP A 215 -30.55 22.55 1.44
CA ASP A 215 -31.87 21.94 1.23
C ASP A 215 -31.92 20.44 1.60
N ASN A 216 -30.80 19.86 2.05
CA ASN A 216 -30.59 18.43 2.34
C ASN A 216 -30.52 17.51 1.11
N ASN A 217 -30.28 18.05 -0.09
CA ASN A 217 -30.03 17.21 -1.26
C ASN A 217 -28.58 16.74 -1.27
N ILE A 218 -28.36 15.51 -1.74
CA ILE A 218 -27.02 14.99 -2.01
C ILE A 218 -26.43 15.77 -3.18
N VAL A 219 -25.22 16.29 -2.98
CA VAL A 219 -24.48 17.02 -4.00
C VAL A 219 -23.42 16.12 -4.60
N GLU A 220 -23.57 15.87 -5.89
CA GLU A 220 -22.61 15.13 -6.70
C GLU A 220 -21.65 16.08 -7.43
N ASN A 221 -20.66 15.54 -8.16
CA ASN A 221 -19.71 16.31 -8.98
C ASN A 221 -18.80 17.30 -8.22
N ILE A 222 -18.42 16.95 -6.99
CA ILE A 222 -17.41 17.64 -6.20
C ILE A 222 -16.22 16.71 -5.95
N LYS A 223 -15.03 17.30 -5.84
CA LYS A 223 -13.82 16.57 -5.46
C LYS A 223 -13.73 16.53 -3.95
N GLU A 224 -13.73 15.33 -3.39
CA GLU A 224 -13.62 15.08 -1.96
C GLU A 224 -12.21 14.61 -1.60
N SER A 225 -11.66 15.08 -0.48
CA SER A 225 -10.38 14.59 0.03
C SER A 225 -10.43 13.13 0.47
N ILE A 226 -11.62 12.65 0.83
CA ILE A 226 -11.92 11.29 1.26
C ILE A 226 -13.39 11.02 0.93
N LYS A 227 -13.68 9.87 0.29
CA LYS A 227 -15.03 9.49 -0.14
C LYS A 227 -15.75 8.57 0.84
N ASP A 228 -14.96 7.75 1.55
CA ASP A 228 -15.48 6.72 2.43
C ASP A 228 -14.77 6.82 3.78
N VAL A 229 -15.47 6.42 4.84
CA VAL A 229 -14.91 6.32 6.18
C VAL A 229 -15.14 4.93 6.74
N ASP A 230 -14.12 4.40 7.41
CA ASP A 230 -14.26 3.18 8.19
C ASP A 230 -14.93 3.49 9.53
N VAL A 231 -16.03 2.80 9.77
CA VAL A 231 -16.80 2.85 11.00
C VAL A 231 -16.63 1.54 11.74
N ILE A 232 -16.23 1.63 13.01
CA ILE A 232 -16.11 0.49 13.92
C ILE A 232 -17.13 0.65 15.04
N ILE A 233 -17.94 -0.39 15.24
CA ILE A 233 -18.89 -0.50 16.35
C ILE A 233 -18.42 -1.63 17.27
N PRO A 234 -17.84 -1.33 18.44
CA PRO A 234 -17.32 -2.34 19.34
C PRO A 234 -18.47 -3.15 19.98
N ILE A 235 -18.58 -4.42 19.61
CA ILE A 235 -19.59 -5.34 20.14
C ILE A 235 -18.88 -6.47 20.89
N GLY A 236 -18.93 -6.44 22.22
CA GLY A 236 -18.37 -7.52 23.04
C GLY A 236 -17.38 -7.01 24.09
N LYS A 237 -16.44 -7.88 24.47
CA LYS A 237 -15.49 -7.59 25.54
C LYS A 237 -14.24 -6.92 24.98
N GLU A 238 -13.82 -5.84 25.62
CA GLU A 238 -12.58 -5.15 25.27
C GLU A 238 -11.40 -5.63 26.14
N LYS A 239 -10.20 -5.68 25.56
CA LYS A 239 -8.97 -6.03 26.27
C LYS A 239 -7.76 -5.36 25.61
N PHE A 240 -6.80 -4.89 26.41
CA PHE A 240 -5.47 -4.53 25.90
C PHE A 240 -4.61 -5.79 25.76
N VAL A 241 -4.06 -6.01 24.57
CA VAL A 241 -3.21 -7.16 24.25
C VAL A 241 -1.87 -6.67 23.69
N PRO A 242 -0.73 -7.25 24.12
CA PRO A 242 0.57 -6.94 23.58
C PRO A 242 0.70 -7.37 22.11
N VAL A 243 1.50 -6.61 21.37
CA VAL A 243 1.86 -6.93 19.98
C VAL A 243 3.18 -7.70 19.97
N GLU A 244 3.19 -8.84 19.29
CA GLU A 244 4.36 -9.70 19.14
C GLU A 244 4.87 -9.69 17.69
N PRO A 245 6.13 -9.29 17.45
CA PRO A 245 6.72 -9.34 16.12
C PRO A 245 7.07 -10.78 15.76
N GLN A 246 6.88 -11.13 14.49
CA GLN A 246 7.33 -12.41 13.94
C GLN A 246 8.49 -12.16 12.98
N PHE A 247 9.55 -12.96 13.08
CA PHE A 247 10.71 -12.86 12.22
C PHE A 247 10.86 -14.11 11.36
N THR A 248 11.30 -13.92 10.13
CA THR A 248 11.65 -15.01 9.19
C THR A 248 13.01 -14.78 8.59
N GLY A 249 13.70 -15.87 8.24
CA GLY A 249 15.07 -15.80 7.72
C GLY A 249 16.08 -15.51 8.82
N THR A 250 17.29 -15.14 8.41
CA THR A 250 18.39 -14.82 9.34
C THR A 250 19.16 -13.61 8.82
N LEU A 251 19.69 -12.80 9.75
CA LEU A 251 20.61 -11.74 9.37
C LEU A 251 21.87 -12.32 8.69
N PRO A 252 22.49 -11.58 7.76
CA PRO A 252 23.79 -11.96 7.22
C PRO A 252 24.84 -12.14 8.32
N ASN A 253 25.88 -12.95 8.06
CA ASN A 253 27.01 -13.10 8.97
C ASN A 253 27.60 -11.73 9.35
N GLU A 254 28.07 -11.61 10.60
CA GLU A 254 28.58 -10.36 11.19
C GLU A 254 27.51 -9.29 11.45
N TYR A 255 26.22 -9.62 11.45
CA TYR A 255 25.16 -8.67 11.84
C TYR A 255 24.27 -9.25 12.92
N ILE A 256 23.90 -8.40 13.86
CA ILE A 256 23.04 -8.75 14.99
C ILE A 256 21.90 -7.75 15.13
N GLN A 257 20.72 -8.28 15.48
CA GLN A 257 19.57 -7.48 15.88
C GLN A 257 19.72 -7.11 17.36
N THR A 258 19.94 -5.84 17.64
CA THR A 258 20.14 -5.35 19.01
C THR A 258 18.83 -5.05 19.71
N ASN A 259 17.81 -4.65 18.95
CA ASN A 259 16.53 -4.22 19.51
C ASN A 259 15.37 -4.32 18.50
N THR A 260 14.16 -4.37 19.04
CA THR A 260 12.92 -4.22 18.29
C THR A 260 11.99 -3.26 19.02
N ILE A 261 11.70 -2.15 18.36
CA ILE A 261 10.83 -1.10 18.90
C ILE A 261 9.51 -1.15 18.15
N LEU A 262 8.41 -1.26 18.89
CA LEU A 262 7.05 -1.29 18.36
C LEU A 262 6.31 -0.01 18.78
N SER A 263 5.60 0.61 17.85
CA SER A 263 4.72 1.74 18.13
C SER A 263 3.37 1.54 17.43
N PRO A 264 2.28 1.22 18.18
CA PRO A 264 2.23 0.96 19.62
C PRO A 264 2.73 -0.45 20.03
N ARG A 265 3.07 -0.63 21.31
CA ARG A 265 3.48 -1.95 21.89
C ARG A 265 2.31 -2.86 22.28
N GLN A 266 1.12 -2.29 22.46
CA GLN A 266 -0.10 -3.00 22.77
C GLN A 266 -1.26 -2.33 22.04
N VAL A 267 -2.28 -3.10 21.72
CA VAL A 267 -3.50 -2.60 21.07
C VAL A 267 -4.72 -3.01 21.89
N LYS A 268 -5.75 -2.16 21.88
CA LYS A 268 -7.05 -2.52 22.43
C LYS A 268 -7.84 -3.26 21.38
N VAL A 269 -8.30 -4.46 21.72
CA VAL A 269 -9.12 -5.31 20.87
C VAL A 269 -10.50 -5.51 21.48
N VAL A 270 -11.48 -5.77 20.63
CA VAL A 270 -12.86 -6.14 20.97
C VAL A 270 -13.24 -7.42 20.26
N GLY A 271 -14.05 -8.25 20.90
CA GLY A 271 -14.49 -9.53 20.36
C GLY A 271 -15.38 -10.30 21.32
N ASP A 272 -15.71 -11.53 20.92
CA ASP A 272 -16.39 -12.46 21.81
C ASP A 272 -15.60 -12.76 23.07
N GLU A 273 -16.30 -12.84 24.20
CA GLU A 273 -15.65 -12.94 25.51
C GLU A 273 -14.71 -14.16 25.62
N GLU A 274 -15.10 -15.30 25.08
CA GLU A 274 -14.29 -16.52 25.09
C GLU A 274 -12.97 -16.32 24.32
N ILE A 275 -13.04 -15.70 23.13
CA ILE A 275 -11.87 -15.43 22.27
C ILE A 275 -10.94 -14.43 22.95
N ILE A 276 -11.50 -13.32 23.45
CA ILE A 276 -10.74 -12.23 24.07
C ILE A 276 -10.06 -12.66 25.38
N ASN A 277 -10.73 -13.50 26.17
CA ASN A 277 -10.13 -14.05 27.39
C ASN A 277 -8.94 -14.97 27.06
N ALA A 278 -9.06 -15.79 26.01
CA ALA A 278 -7.98 -16.69 25.56
C ALA A 278 -6.81 -15.95 24.87
N LEU A 279 -7.06 -14.80 24.23
CA LEU A 279 -6.06 -14.05 23.48
C LEU A 279 -4.98 -13.44 24.40
N GLN A 280 -3.75 -13.95 24.29
CA GLN A 280 -2.60 -13.47 25.08
C GLN A 280 -1.84 -12.36 24.38
N SER A 281 -1.71 -12.44 23.05
CA SER A 281 -0.98 -11.50 22.20
C SER A 281 -1.59 -11.48 20.81
N VAL A 282 -1.31 -10.41 20.05
CA VAL A 282 -1.58 -10.35 18.61
C VAL A 282 -0.27 -10.36 17.86
N LYS A 283 -0.19 -11.13 16.79
CA LYS A 283 1.04 -11.32 16.03
C LYS A 283 1.09 -10.35 14.86
N LEU A 284 2.28 -9.90 14.49
CA LEU A 284 2.49 -9.17 13.25
C LEU A 284 2.72 -10.13 12.07
N GLU A 285 2.46 -9.65 10.86
CA GLU A 285 2.95 -10.31 9.65
C GLU A 285 4.47 -10.55 9.75
N PRO A 286 4.97 -11.69 9.24
CA PRO A 286 6.39 -12.01 9.35
C PRO A 286 7.30 -10.97 8.69
N ILE A 287 8.30 -10.53 9.46
CA ILE A 287 9.32 -9.57 9.04
C ILE A 287 10.57 -10.34 8.60
N SER A 288 10.93 -10.23 7.32
CA SER A 288 12.16 -10.86 6.80
C SER A 288 13.41 -10.13 7.28
N LEU A 289 14.32 -10.90 7.87
CA LEU A 289 15.66 -10.47 8.28
C LEU A 289 16.71 -10.68 7.17
N ASP A 290 16.34 -11.34 6.08
CA ASP A 290 17.29 -11.68 5.02
C ASP A 290 17.83 -10.42 4.33
N ASN A 291 19.14 -10.39 4.11
CA ASN A 291 19.87 -9.27 3.48
C ASN A 291 19.74 -7.92 4.19
N LYS A 292 19.26 -7.88 5.45
CA LYS A 292 19.19 -6.65 6.25
C LYS A 292 20.54 -6.41 6.93
N ILE A 293 21.19 -5.30 6.58
CA ILE A 293 22.51 -4.89 7.12
C ILE A 293 22.49 -3.51 7.77
N TYR A 294 21.32 -2.86 7.83
CA TYR A 294 21.09 -1.56 8.45
C TYR A 294 19.78 -1.61 9.25
N SER A 295 19.64 -0.74 10.25
CA SER A 295 18.37 -0.54 10.94
C SER A 295 17.26 -0.17 9.97
N ILE A 296 16.09 -0.78 10.13
CA ILE A 296 14.93 -0.55 9.28
C ILE A 296 13.74 -0.11 10.12
N THR A 297 12.92 0.78 9.56
CA THR A 297 11.61 1.14 10.10
C THR A 297 10.58 0.89 9.03
N GLN A 298 9.56 0.11 9.36
CA GLN A 298 8.49 -0.24 8.44
C GLN A 298 7.16 -0.39 9.18
N GLU A 299 6.08 -0.17 8.45
CA GLU A 299 4.73 -0.43 8.89
C GLU A 299 4.39 -1.90 8.61
N VAL A 300 3.89 -2.61 9.62
CA VAL A 300 3.61 -4.06 9.54
C VAL A 300 2.20 -4.33 10.04
N LYS A 301 1.44 -5.12 9.29
CA LYS A 301 0.06 -5.46 9.65
C LYS A 301 0.01 -6.43 10.82
N ILE A 302 -0.99 -6.27 11.67
CA ILE A 302 -1.39 -7.16 12.76
C ILE A 302 -2.28 -8.25 12.17
N LEU A 303 -1.98 -9.49 12.54
CA LEU A 303 -2.80 -10.67 12.27
C LEU A 303 -3.79 -10.84 13.43
N LEU A 304 -5.05 -10.50 13.17
CA LEU A 304 -6.15 -10.67 14.12
C LEU A 304 -6.82 -12.03 13.94
N PRO A 305 -7.21 -12.72 15.03
CA PRO A 305 -8.12 -13.85 14.96
C PRO A 305 -9.49 -13.43 14.39
N GLU A 306 -10.22 -14.40 13.83
CA GLU A 306 -11.61 -14.19 13.41
C GLU A 306 -12.48 -13.73 14.59
N GLY A 307 -13.38 -12.77 14.35
CA GLY A 307 -14.25 -12.18 15.38
C GLY A 307 -13.54 -11.22 16.35
N VAL A 308 -12.31 -10.80 16.05
CA VAL A 308 -11.56 -9.82 16.85
C VAL A 308 -11.21 -8.59 16.01
N GLU A 309 -11.51 -7.41 16.54
CA GLU A 309 -11.26 -6.13 15.88
C GLU A 309 -10.46 -5.19 16.79
N ILE A 310 -9.68 -4.29 16.17
CA ILE A 310 -8.93 -3.26 16.92
C ILE A 310 -9.82 -2.05 17.11
N VAL A 311 -9.89 -1.56 18.35
CA VAL A 311 -10.79 -0.46 18.71
C VAL A 311 -10.09 0.89 18.67
N ASP A 312 -8.78 0.98 18.90
CA ASP A 312 -8.14 2.29 19.12
C ASP A 312 -7.63 2.95 17.83
N LYS A 313 -7.67 2.24 16.71
CA LYS A 313 -7.19 2.69 15.40
C LYS A 313 -7.94 1.92 14.32
N VAL A 314 -8.04 2.54 13.15
CA VAL A 314 -8.63 1.97 11.94
C VAL A 314 -7.58 1.15 11.20
N ASP A 315 -6.31 1.57 11.22
CA ASP A 315 -5.25 0.79 10.59
C ASP A 315 -4.80 -0.35 11.49
N ASP A 316 -4.87 -1.58 10.99
CA ASP A 316 -4.39 -2.77 11.67
C ASP A 316 -2.86 -2.85 11.65
N SER A 317 -2.15 -1.73 11.65
CA SER A 317 -0.71 -1.69 11.41
C SER A 317 0.08 -1.14 12.59
N VAL A 318 1.32 -1.60 12.75
CA VAL A 318 2.25 -1.18 13.80
C VAL A 318 3.54 -0.75 13.14
N ILE A 319 4.09 0.39 13.58
CA ILE A 319 5.42 0.81 13.15
C ILE A 319 6.44 -0.03 13.92
N VAL A 320 7.25 -0.78 13.18
CA VAL A 320 8.32 -1.63 13.70
C VAL A 320 9.66 -1.05 13.29
N THR A 321 10.49 -0.72 14.28
CA THR A 321 11.89 -0.35 14.07
C THR A 321 12.79 -1.49 14.55
N LEU A 322 13.55 -2.08 13.63
CA LEU A 322 14.58 -3.07 13.93
C LEU A 322 15.92 -2.35 13.95
N GLU A 323 16.62 -2.47 15.08
CA GLU A 323 17.98 -1.98 15.21
C GLU A 323 18.95 -3.11 14.86
N ILE A 324 19.73 -2.89 13.81
CA ILE A 324 20.70 -3.87 13.30
C ILE A 324 22.07 -3.22 13.33
N GLN A 325 23.02 -3.92 13.93
CA GLN A 325 24.40 -3.47 14.02
C GLN A 325 25.35 -4.53 13.48
N LYS A 326 26.47 -4.06 12.93
CA LYS A 326 27.56 -4.94 12.53
C LYS A 326 28.30 -5.43 13.78
N GLU A 327 28.40 -6.74 13.93
CA GLU A 327 29.24 -7.37 14.94
C GLU A 327 30.71 -7.05 14.69
N LYS A 328 31.46 -6.91 15.77
CA LYS A 328 32.91 -6.89 15.77
C LYS A 328 33.40 -8.08 16.56
N THR A 329 34.58 -8.57 16.22
CA THR A 329 35.27 -9.58 17.02
C THR A 329 36.43 -8.92 17.74
N HIS A 330 36.55 -9.17 19.04
CA HIS A 330 37.69 -8.74 19.83
C HIS A 330 38.30 -9.94 20.56
N GLU A 331 39.62 -9.93 20.65
CA GLU A 331 40.39 -10.93 21.36
C GLU A 331 40.59 -10.47 22.81
N PHE A 332 40.14 -11.28 23.77
CA PHE A 332 40.33 -11.05 25.20
C PHE A 332 41.29 -12.11 25.76
N ILE A 333 42.28 -11.70 26.55
CA ILE A 333 43.25 -12.61 27.17
C ILE A 333 42.92 -12.68 28.66
N VAL A 334 42.26 -13.76 29.05
CA VAL A 334 41.73 -13.93 30.41
C VAL A 334 42.67 -14.80 31.23
N ASP A 335 43.12 -14.29 32.38
CA ASP A 335 43.84 -15.12 33.36
C ASP A 335 42.91 -16.19 33.93
N THR A 336 43.36 -17.44 33.96
CA THR A 336 42.55 -18.58 34.43
C THR A 336 42.13 -18.45 35.90
N SER A 337 42.85 -17.64 36.68
CA SER A 337 42.47 -17.28 38.06
C SER A 337 41.22 -16.40 38.16
N ASN A 338 40.84 -15.71 37.08
CA ASN A 338 39.65 -14.84 37.02
C ASN A 338 38.41 -15.60 36.53
N ILE A 339 38.55 -16.89 36.22
CA ILE A 339 37.47 -17.74 35.75
C ILE A 339 36.91 -18.54 36.91
N HIS A 340 35.62 -18.36 37.16
CA HIS A 340 34.86 -19.22 38.05
C HIS A 340 34.39 -20.44 37.29
N PHE A 341 34.91 -21.62 37.67
CA PHE A 341 34.53 -22.89 37.06
C PHE A 341 33.40 -23.56 37.86
N ASP A 342 32.25 -23.74 37.22
CA ASP A 342 31.20 -24.63 37.68
C ASP A 342 31.55 -26.07 37.27
N VAL A 343 31.96 -26.83 38.28
CA VAL A 343 32.56 -28.16 38.09
C VAL A 343 31.50 -29.26 38.13
N ILE A 344 31.41 -30.04 37.06
CA ILE A 344 30.52 -31.20 36.93
C ILE A 344 31.35 -32.49 36.98
N GLY A 345 30.85 -33.52 37.66
CA GLY A 345 31.38 -34.88 37.52
C GLY A 345 32.74 -35.19 38.18
N LEU A 346 33.29 -34.28 38.99
CA LEU A 346 34.55 -34.51 39.72
C LEU A 346 34.37 -35.60 40.78
N LYS A 347 35.18 -36.68 40.70
CA LYS A 347 35.12 -37.79 41.67
C LYS A 347 35.63 -37.37 43.05
N GLU A 348 35.00 -37.93 44.09
CA GLU A 348 35.40 -37.71 45.48
C GLU A 348 36.85 -38.15 45.72
N GLY A 349 37.62 -37.34 46.45
CA GLY A 349 39.03 -37.59 46.72
C GLY A 349 40.00 -37.07 45.65
N LEU A 350 39.52 -36.46 44.56
CA LEU A 350 40.33 -35.77 43.56
C LEU A 350 40.22 -34.24 43.70
N THR A 351 41.29 -33.56 43.32
CA THR A 351 41.34 -32.12 43.06
C THR A 351 41.82 -31.90 41.62
N PHE A 352 41.58 -30.73 41.07
CA PHE A 352 42.06 -30.33 39.75
C PHE A 352 42.97 -29.10 39.85
N ASP A 353 44.00 -29.07 39.03
CA ASP A 353 44.83 -27.89 38.79
C ASP A 353 44.73 -27.52 37.31
N ILE A 354 44.45 -26.25 37.03
CA ILE A 354 44.52 -25.72 35.66
C ILE A 354 46.00 -25.43 35.34
N MET A 355 46.50 -26.01 34.26
CA MET A 355 47.90 -25.91 33.87
C MET A 355 48.22 -24.62 33.11
N GLU A 356 47.22 -24.08 32.42
CA GLU A 356 47.31 -22.83 31.68
C GLU A 356 47.13 -21.62 32.60
N LYS A 357 47.92 -20.57 32.36
CA LYS A 357 47.79 -19.31 33.08
C LYS A 357 46.77 -18.37 32.46
N GLN A 358 46.63 -18.44 31.14
CA GLN A 358 45.80 -17.53 30.34
C GLN A 358 45.12 -18.30 29.24
N ILE A 359 43.90 -17.87 28.90
CA ILE A 359 43.14 -18.37 27.75
C ILE A 359 42.72 -17.20 26.87
N THR A 360 42.62 -17.47 25.57
CA THR A 360 42.23 -16.47 24.57
C THR A 360 40.77 -16.66 24.17
N LEU A 361 39.96 -15.61 24.38
CA LEU A 361 38.54 -15.58 24.04
C LEU A 361 38.31 -14.66 22.85
N ASN A 362 37.85 -15.19 21.71
CA ASN A 362 37.43 -14.37 20.59
C ASN A 362 35.92 -14.14 20.67
N LEU A 363 35.53 -13.02 21.28
CA LEU A 363 34.12 -12.67 21.46
C LEU A 363 33.64 -11.79 20.32
N SER A 364 32.47 -12.10 19.80
CA SER A 364 31.76 -11.32 18.79
C SER A 364 30.48 -10.72 19.36
N GLY A 365 30.23 -9.45 19.03
CA GLY A 365 29.06 -8.70 19.48
C GLY A 365 29.16 -7.22 19.08
N THR A 366 28.31 -6.37 19.66
CA THR A 366 28.38 -4.92 19.41
C THR A 366 29.60 -4.29 20.09
N THR A 367 29.96 -3.07 19.71
CA THR A 367 31.11 -2.38 20.33
C THR A 367 30.87 -2.16 21.82
N GLU A 368 29.65 -1.80 22.19
CA GLU A 368 29.22 -1.57 23.56
C GLU A 368 29.30 -2.86 24.39
N MET A 369 28.80 -3.98 23.84
CA MET A 369 28.85 -5.28 24.53
C MET A 369 30.28 -5.76 24.79
N LEU A 370 31.18 -5.56 23.81
CA LEU A 370 32.60 -5.92 23.96
C LEU A 370 33.29 -5.04 25.01
N LEU A 371 32.94 -3.76 25.10
CA LEU A 371 33.47 -2.85 26.13
C LEU A 371 32.94 -3.17 27.53
N GLU A 372 31.73 -3.72 27.63
CA GLU A 372 31.12 -4.14 28.91
C GLU A 372 31.61 -5.52 29.40
N PHE A 373 32.28 -6.30 28.55
CA PHE A 373 32.84 -7.58 28.94
C PHE A 373 33.95 -7.39 29.98
N ASN A 374 33.83 -8.10 31.11
CA ASN A 374 34.78 -8.00 32.22
C ASN A 374 35.63 -9.26 32.32
N GLU A 375 36.88 -9.16 31.86
CA GLU A 375 37.89 -10.24 31.90
C GLU A 375 38.25 -10.67 33.33
N SER A 376 37.96 -9.87 34.35
CA SER A 376 38.22 -10.20 35.76
C SER A 376 37.13 -11.09 36.37
N ARG A 377 36.03 -11.35 35.65
CA ARG A 377 34.94 -12.19 36.16
C ARG A 377 34.26 -12.94 35.02
N VAL A 378 34.80 -14.11 34.71
CA VAL A 378 34.26 -15.01 33.69
C VAL A 378 33.71 -16.25 34.38
N ASN A 379 32.53 -16.72 33.98
CA ASN A 379 31.99 -17.99 34.45
C ASN A 379 32.11 -19.02 33.32
N ALA A 380 32.51 -20.24 33.67
CA ALA A 380 32.61 -21.35 32.73
C ALA A 380 32.20 -22.66 33.38
N ILE A 381 31.64 -23.58 32.61
CA ILE A 381 31.32 -24.93 33.02
C ILE A 381 32.43 -25.86 32.54
N ILE A 382 32.87 -26.76 33.42
CA ILE A 382 33.85 -27.81 33.11
C ILE A 382 33.35 -29.16 33.61
N ASP A 383 33.36 -30.18 32.73
CA ASP A 383 32.87 -31.52 33.04
C ASP A 383 34.01 -32.54 33.11
N PHE A 384 34.19 -33.14 34.29
CA PHE A 384 35.16 -34.20 34.57
C PHE A 384 34.53 -35.60 34.66
N SER A 385 33.26 -35.75 34.29
CA SER A 385 32.51 -37.00 34.42
C SER A 385 33.26 -38.18 33.82
N GLY A 386 33.47 -39.23 34.64
CA GLY A 386 34.13 -40.47 34.21
C GLY A 386 35.66 -40.45 34.28
N LEU A 387 36.30 -39.31 34.48
CA LEU A 387 37.77 -39.20 34.50
C LEU A 387 38.38 -39.67 35.83
N ASN A 388 39.66 -40.06 35.80
CA ASN A 388 40.45 -40.47 36.98
C ASN A 388 41.64 -39.51 37.14
N ALA A 389 42.54 -39.77 38.10
CA ALA A 389 43.79 -39.02 38.19
C ALA A 389 44.61 -39.15 36.89
N GLY A 390 45.13 -38.02 36.40
CA GLY A 390 45.78 -37.91 35.10
C GLY A 390 45.76 -36.48 34.56
N GLU A 391 46.41 -36.26 33.43
CA GLU A 391 46.40 -35.00 32.71
C GLU A 391 45.45 -35.12 31.51
N TYR A 392 44.61 -34.10 31.31
CA TYR A 392 43.59 -34.07 30.26
C TYR A 392 43.53 -32.69 29.63
N SER A 393 43.09 -32.64 28.37
CA SER A 393 42.67 -31.41 27.70
C SER A 393 41.15 -31.49 27.53
N ILE A 394 40.41 -30.62 28.21
CA ILE A 394 38.94 -30.70 28.33
C ILE A 394 38.32 -29.43 27.73
N PRO A 395 37.22 -29.53 26.96
CA PRO A 395 36.49 -28.35 26.51
C PRO A 395 35.81 -27.65 27.69
N ILE A 396 35.81 -26.32 27.68
CA ILE A 396 35.05 -25.49 28.62
C ILE A 396 33.92 -24.74 27.90
N GLU A 397 32.78 -24.62 28.57
CA GLU A 397 31.62 -23.90 28.07
C GLU A 397 31.47 -22.58 28.83
N LEU A 398 31.55 -21.44 28.13
CA LEU A 398 31.47 -20.12 28.78
C LEU A 398 30.02 -19.70 28.99
N GLU A 399 29.71 -19.18 30.18
CA GLU A 399 28.42 -18.55 30.45
C GLU A 399 28.46 -17.07 30.04
N LEU A 400 28.18 -16.80 28.76
CA LEU A 400 28.12 -15.45 28.24
C LEU A 400 26.73 -14.82 28.45
N LYS A 401 26.69 -13.50 28.71
CA LYS A 401 25.43 -12.75 28.70
C LYS A 401 24.81 -12.78 27.30
N SER A 402 23.47 -12.71 27.24
CA SER A 402 22.67 -12.81 26.01
C SER A 402 23.21 -11.87 24.92
N ASN A 403 23.54 -12.44 23.76
CA ASN A 403 24.02 -11.82 22.51
C ASN A 403 25.55 -11.65 22.33
N LEU A 404 26.40 -12.00 23.31
CA LEU A 404 27.83 -12.21 23.05
C LEU A 404 28.07 -13.65 22.56
N ARG A 405 28.87 -13.79 21.49
CA ARG A 405 29.16 -15.10 20.89
C ARG A 405 30.65 -15.40 20.88
N LEU A 406 31.02 -16.59 21.37
CA LEU A 406 32.38 -17.11 21.19
C LEU A 406 32.59 -17.56 19.74
N THR A 407 33.66 -17.08 19.10
CA THR A 407 33.96 -17.37 17.68
C THR A 407 35.09 -18.37 17.47
N ASN A 408 35.77 -18.79 18.56
CA ASN A 408 36.78 -19.85 18.58
C ASN A 408 36.40 -21.11 19.39
N PRO A 409 35.18 -21.69 19.28
CA PRO A 409 34.88 -22.97 19.91
C PRO A 409 35.46 -24.18 19.13
N PRO A 410 35.81 -25.30 19.78
CA PRO A 410 35.81 -25.49 21.24
C PRO A 410 37.02 -24.83 21.91
N LEU A 411 36.80 -24.27 23.10
CA LEU A 411 37.87 -23.74 23.93
C LEU A 411 38.37 -24.86 24.85
N MET A 412 39.59 -25.34 24.60
CA MET A 412 40.20 -26.42 25.35
C MET A 412 41.07 -25.86 26.47
N ILE A 413 41.10 -26.52 27.61
CA ILE A 413 41.99 -26.18 28.73
C ILE A 413 42.69 -27.43 29.27
N ASP A 414 44.01 -27.31 29.47
CA ASP A 414 44.82 -28.38 30.05
C ASP A 414 44.69 -28.40 31.58
N VAL A 415 44.32 -29.56 32.11
CA VAL A 415 43.98 -29.78 33.52
C VAL A 415 44.64 -31.05 34.07
N SER A 416 45.12 -30.97 35.30
CA SER A 416 45.72 -32.10 36.02
C SER A 416 44.82 -32.52 37.18
N LEU A 417 44.26 -33.73 37.09
CA LEU A 417 43.49 -34.35 38.15
C LEU A 417 44.42 -35.12 39.09
N LYS A 418 44.45 -34.76 40.37
CA LYS A 418 45.34 -35.35 41.38
C LYS A 418 44.56 -35.80 42.61
N PRO A 419 44.99 -36.86 43.30
CA PRO A 419 44.44 -37.20 44.62
C PRO A 419 44.67 -36.06 45.62
N ILE A 420 43.67 -35.76 46.45
CA ILE A 420 43.80 -34.78 47.52
C ILE A 420 44.90 -35.24 48.49
N PRO A 421 45.95 -34.44 48.75
CA PRO A 421 47.04 -34.85 49.64
C PRO A 421 46.54 -35.04 51.08
N LEU A 422 46.92 -36.16 51.70
CA LEU A 422 46.52 -36.62 53.05
C LEU A 422 46.77 -35.65 54.22
N LYS A 423 47.38 -34.47 54.01
CA LYS A 423 47.64 -33.46 55.06
C LYS A 423 46.52 -32.45 55.30
N GLU A 424 45.49 -32.36 54.45
CA GLU A 424 44.36 -31.44 54.66
C GLU A 424 43.12 -32.09 55.30
N THR A 425 43.12 -33.41 55.46
CA THR A 425 42.03 -34.15 56.13
C THR A 425 41.87 -33.80 57.61
N ALA A 426 42.85 -33.12 58.23
CA ALA A 426 42.84 -32.82 59.66
C ALA A 426 42.19 -31.47 60.04
N GLN A 427 41.93 -30.56 59.09
CA GLN A 427 41.33 -29.24 59.40
C GLN A 427 39.82 -29.16 59.20
N LYS A 428 39.18 -30.08 58.46
CA LYS A 428 37.72 -30.10 58.30
C LYS A 428 36.95 -30.75 59.46
N ILE A 429 37.63 -31.43 60.40
CA ILE A 429 36.96 -32.05 61.56
C ILE A 429 36.77 -31.06 62.74
N ASN A 430 37.50 -29.94 62.78
CA ASN A 430 37.44 -29.00 63.92
C ASN A 430 36.48 -27.80 63.76
N ASN A 431 35.78 -27.63 62.63
CA ASN A 431 34.85 -26.51 62.43
C ASN A 431 33.36 -26.89 62.51
N ASN A 432 33.02 -28.11 62.96
CA ASN A 432 31.64 -28.53 63.26
C ASN A 432 31.46 -28.78 64.77
N ASN A 433 31.66 -27.74 65.59
CA ASN A 433 31.08 -27.63 66.93
C ASN A 433 30.59 -26.21 67.19
#